data_AF-A0A4Q2XKF3-F1
#
_entry.id   AF-A0A4Q2XKF3-F1
#
_cell.length_a   1.000
_cell.length_b   1.000
_cell.length_c   1.000
_cell.angle_alpha   90.00
_cell.angle_beta   90.00
_cell.angle_gamma   90.00
#
_symmetry.space_group_name_H-M   'P 1'
#
loop_
_entity.id
_entity.type
_entity.pdbx_description
1 polymer ?
#
loop_
_entity_poly.entity_id
_entity_poly.type
_entity_poly.pdbx_seq_one_letter_code
_entity_poly.pdbx_strand_id
1 'polypeptide(L)'
;MIDACHAVLETEARSGRGALDEKSTVIFHIYRFLCEYENGGLGGFLYNISPEWDDVAALGGIASDLGRAELAQALERVHAIMKRGHDGDSGTWEEWLEATDPEYELEELDEEISDSFGMLWDELGELILPGE
;
A
#
# COMPACT_ATOMS: atom_id res chain seq x y z
N MET A 1 14.12 -11.50 2.43
CA MET A 1 12.68 -11.24 2.64
C MET A 1 11.89 -11.24 1.33
N ILE A 2 12.32 -10.44 0.33
CA ILE A 2 11.77 -10.41 -1.04
C ILE A 2 11.58 -11.82 -1.63
N ASP A 3 12.62 -12.67 -1.60
CA ASP A 3 12.54 -14.05 -2.11
C ASP A 3 11.51 -14.92 -1.38
N ALA A 4 11.28 -14.67 -0.09
CA ALA A 4 10.33 -15.41 0.72
C ALA A 4 8.89 -14.97 0.42
N CYS A 5 8.66 -13.67 0.17
CA CYS A 5 7.38 -13.15 -0.32
C CYS A 5 7.03 -13.73 -1.68
N HIS A 6 8.00 -13.73 -2.61
CA HIS A 6 7.83 -14.35 -3.93
C HIS A 6 7.53 -15.85 -3.81
N ALA A 7 8.20 -16.58 -2.91
CA ALA A 7 7.92 -18.00 -2.70
C ALA A 7 6.50 -18.26 -2.18
N VAL A 8 5.98 -17.45 -1.27
CA VAL A 8 4.59 -17.54 -0.76
C VAL A 8 3.60 -17.27 -1.90
N LEU A 9 3.78 -16.17 -2.63
CA LEU A 9 2.86 -15.78 -3.72
C LEU A 9 2.92 -16.76 -4.91
N GLU A 10 4.09 -17.29 -5.25
CA GLU A 10 4.22 -18.33 -6.28
C GLU A 10 3.56 -19.64 -5.87
N THR A 11 3.65 -20.02 -4.59
CA THR A 11 3.02 -21.24 -4.08
C THR A 11 1.50 -21.14 -4.17
N GLU A 12 0.93 -20.00 -3.81
CA GLU A 12 -0.50 -19.73 -3.96
C GLU A 12 -0.93 -19.71 -5.43
N ALA A 13 -0.17 -19.05 -6.31
CA ALA A 13 -0.44 -19.03 -7.75
C ALA A 13 -0.46 -20.43 -8.38
N ARG A 14 0.41 -21.34 -7.89
CA ARG A 14 0.48 -22.74 -8.34
C ARG A 14 -0.62 -23.62 -7.75
N SER A 15 -1.24 -23.22 -6.64
CA SER A 15 -2.28 -24.00 -5.96
C SER A 15 -3.58 -24.14 -6.77
N GLY A 16 -3.77 -23.30 -7.80
CA GLY A 16 -4.92 -23.35 -8.71
C GLY A 16 -6.26 -22.92 -8.08
N ARG A 17 -6.24 -22.33 -6.87
CA ARG A 17 -7.44 -21.91 -6.13
C ARG A 17 -8.08 -20.61 -6.65
N GLY A 18 -7.38 -19.87 -7.50
CA GLY A 18 -7.90 -18.65 -8.16
C GLY A 18 -7.98 -17.41 -7.27
N ALA A 19 -8.01 -17.56 -5.94
CA ALA A 19 -7.94 -16.48 -4.96
C ALA A 19 -6.90 -16.81 -3.88
N LEU A 20 -6.19 -15.78 -3.40
CA LEU A 20 -5.30 -15.87 -2.24
C LEU A 20 -6.12 -16.18 -0.99
N ASP A 21 -5.55 -16.93 -0.04
CA ASP A 21 -6.10 -17.01 1.30
C ASP A 21 -5.90 -15.69 2.06
N GLU A 22 -6.56 -15.55 3.21
CA GLU A 22 -6.56 -14.30 4.01
C GLU A 22 -5.14 -13.86 4.37
N LYS A 23 -4.30 -14.80 4.82
CA LYS A 23 -2.91 -14.52 5.19
C LYS A 23 -2.07 -14.08 3.99
N SER A 24 -2.20 -14.79 2.86
CA SER A 24 -1.47 -14.48 1.63
C SER A 24 -1.93 -13.16 1.02
N THR A 25 -3.20 -12.80 1.22
CA THR A 25 -3.74 -11.48 0.84
C THR A 25 -3.09 -10.36 1.64
N VAL A 26 -2.97 -10.52 2.97
CA VAL A 26 -2.26 -9.55 3.83
C VAL A 26 -0.81 -9.39 3.40
N ILE A 27 -0.08 -10.51 3.21
CA ILE A 27 1.31 -10.52 2.74
C ILE A 27 1.42 -9.81 1.39
N PHE A 28 0.51 -10.08 0.46
CA PHE A 28 0.51 -9.45 -0.86
C PHE A 28 0.39 -7.92 -0.77
N HIS A 29 -0.58 -7.40 -0.03
CA HIS A 29 -0.79 -5.95 0.06
C HIS A 29 0.38 -5.24 0.76
N ILE A 30 0.89 -5.78 1.86
CA ILE A 30 2.04 -5.21 2.57
C ILE A 30 3.27 -5.24 1.65
N TYR A 31 3.56 -6.39 1.02
CA TYR A 31 4.71 -6.53 0.13
C TYR A 31 4.65 -5.60 -1.07
N ARG A 32 3.50 -5.53 -1.76
CA ARG A 32 3.29 -4.61 -2.88
C ARG A 32 3.53 -3.17 -2.45
N PHE A 33 2.93 -2.74 -1.35
CA PHE A 33 3.13 -1.40 -0.82
C PHE A 33 4.61 -1.10 -0.56
N LEU A 34 5.30 -1.99 0.18
CA LEU A 34 6.71 -1.81 0.52
C LEU A 34 7.60 -1.67 -0.72
N CYS A 35 7.41 -2.52 -1.73
CA CYS A 35 8.19 -2.44 -2.96
C CYS A 35 7.95 -1.16 -3.76
N GLU A 36 6.69 -0.75 -3.93
CA GLU A 36 6.40 0.46 -4.72
C GLU A 36 6.82 1.73 -3.98
N TYR A 37 6.65 1.74 -2.66
CA TYR A 37 7.06 2.85 -1.81
C TYR A 37 8.58 2.99 -1.73
N GLU A 38 9.35 1.89 -1.69
CA GLU A 38 10.82 1.96 -1.79
C GLU A 38 11.32 2.58 -3.10
N ASN A 39 10.57 2.40 -4.19
CA ASN A 39 10.98 2.87 -5.52
C ASN A 39 10.66 4.36 -5.75
N GLY A 40 9.72 4.94 -5.02
CA GLY A 40 9.26 6.32 -5.29
C GLY A 40 8.40 6.97 -4.22
N GLY A 41 8.46 6.49 -2.97
CA GLY A 41 7.62 6.96 -1.85
C GLY A 41 6.14 6.74 -2.11
N LEU A 42 5.30 7.52 -1.42
CA LEU A 42 3.85 7.47 -1.61
C LEU A 42 3.45 7.74 -3.06
N GLY A 43 4.12 8.67 -3.75
CA GLY A 43 3.87 8.97 -5.16
C GLY A 43 4.08 7.77 -6.09
N GLY A 44 5.15 7.01 -5.89
CA GLY A 44 5.44 5.79 -6.65
C GLY A 44 4.39 4.70 -6.42
N PHE A 45 3.95 4.51 -5.17
CA PHE A 45 2.87 3.59 -4.84
C PHE A 45 1.55 4.00 -5.51
N LEU A 46 1.12 5.25 -5.35
CA LEU A 46 -0.13 5.76 -5.90
C LEU A 46 -0.16 5.70 -7.42
N TYR A 47 0.94 6.02 -8.10
CA TYR A 47 1.04 5.93 -9.55
C TYR A 47 0.78 4.50 -10.06
N ASN A 48 1.30 3.48 -9.36
CA ASN A 48 1.23 2.07 -9.79
C ASN A 48 -0.08 1.34 -9.43
N ILE A 49 -0.90 1.92 -8.57
CA ILE A 49 -2.25 1.38 -8.25
C ILE A 49 -3.37 2.15 -8.97
N SER A 50 -3.05 3.31 -9.55
CA SER A 50 -4.02 4.15 -10.26
C SER A 50 -4.74 3.39 -11.40
N PRO A 51 -6.05 3.60 -11.59
CA PRO A 51 -6.96 4.45 -10.80
C PRO A 51 -7.65 3.71 -9.64
N GLU A 52 -7.27 2.46 -9.37
CA GLU A 52 -7.94 1.60 -8.40
C GLU A 52 -7.39 1.83 -6.99
N TRP A 53 -7.96 2.80 -6.29
CA TRP A 53 -7.54 3.20 -4.94
C TRP A 53 -7.94 2.23 -3.83
N ASP A 54 -8.67 1.15 -4.14
CA ASP A 54 -9.14 0.18 -3.15
C ASP A 54 -7.97 -0.55 -2.46
N ASP A 55 -6.80 -0.63 -3.10
CA ASP A 55 -5.56 -1.13 -2.48
C ASP A 55 -5.10 -0.27 -1.29
N VAL A 56 -5.31 1.06 -1.34
CA VAL A 56 -5.00 1.96 -0.21
C VAL A 56 -5.93 1.66 0.96
N ALA A 57 -7.22 1.46 0.68
CA ALA A 57 -8.21 1.12 1.70
C ALA A 57 -7.96 -0.26 2.32
N ALA A 58 -7.60 -1.25 1.50
CA ALA A 58 -7.22 -2.59 1.96
C ALA A 58 -6.00 -2.53 2.89
N LEU A 59 -4.97 -1.78 2.50
CA LEU A 59 -3.79 -1.58 3.33
C LEU A 59 -4.11 -0.86 4.64
N GLY A 60 -5.00 0.14 4.62
CA GLY A 60 -5.49 0.82 5.82
C GLY A 60 -6.20 -0.14 6.79
N GLY A 61 -7.02 -1.05 6.27
CA GLY A 61 -7.65 -2.12 7.06
C GLY A 61 -6.62 -3.06 7.69
N ILE A 62 -5.63 -3.50 6.90
CA ILE A 62 -4.52 -4.34 7.39
C ILE A 62 -3.73 -3.63 8.49
N ALA A 63 -3.39 -2.35 8.30
CA ALA A 63 -2.69 -1.56 9.31
C ALA A 63 -3.49 -1.47 10.61
N SER A 64 -4.81 -1.28 10.53
CA SER A 64 -5.70 -1.29 11.70
C SER A 64 -5.68 -2.64 12.42
N ASP A 65 -5.78 -3.74 11.68
CA ASP A 65 -5.79 -5.10 12.24
C ASP A 65 -4.45 -5.47 12.92
N LEU A 66 -3.34 -4.91 12.43
CA LEU A 66 -2.01 -5.00 13.03
C LEU A 66 -1.80 -4.04 14.22
N GLY A 67 -2.83 -3.28 14.62
CA GLY A 67 -2.74 -2.31 15.71
C GLY A 67 -1.93 -1.05 15.38
N ARG A 68 -1.72 -0.76 14.09
CA ARG A 68 -0.99 0.41 13.58
C ARG A 68 -1.96 1.56 13.28
N ALA A 69 -2.57 2.10 14.33
CA ALA A 69 -3.65 3.07 14.22
C ALA A 69 -3.26 4.36 13.45
N GLU A 70 -2.05 4.87 13.66
CA GLU A 70 -1.55 6.08 12.99
C GLU A 70 -1.38 5.86 11.48
N LEU A 71 -0.73 4.75 11.10
CA LEU A 71 -0.61 4.35 9.70
C LEU A 71 -1.98 4.13 9.04
N ALA A 72 -2.90 3.44 9.73
CA ALA A 72 -4.25 3.22 9.23
C ALA A 72 -4.98 4.56 8.97
N GLN A 73 -4.83 5.53 9.87
CA GLN A 73 -5.42 6.86 9.73
C GLN A 73 -4.79 7.64 8.56
N ALA A 74 -3.46 7.57 8.40
CA ALA A 74 -2.78 8.20 7.28
C ALA A 74 -3.27 7.61 5.94
N LEU A 75 -3.35 6.28 5.83
CA LEU A 75 -3.85 5.60 4.63
C LEU A 75 -5.33 5.90 4.34
N GLU A 76 -6.17 6.06 5.38
CA GLU A 76 -7.55 6.50 5.21
C GLU A 76 -7.62 7.92 4.60
N ARG A 77 -6.78 8.84 5.08
CA ARG A 77 -6.66 10.21 4.54
C ARG A 77 -6.19 10.19 3.09
N VAL A 78 -5.14 9.42 2.77
CA VAL A 78 -4.65 9.22 1.40
C VAL A 78 -5.79 8.73 0.50
N HIS A 79 -6.47 7.64 0.89
CA HIS A 79 -7.58 7.09 0.11
C HIS A 79 -8.71 8.12 -0.10
N ALA A 80 -9.02 8.92 0.92
CA ALA A 80 -10.01 9.99 0.82
C ALA A 80 -9.60 11.12 -0.12
N ILE A 81 -8.30 11.47 -0.18
CA ILE A 81 -7.76 12.44 -1.15
C ILE A 81 -7.88 11.86 -2.57
N MET A 82 -7.38 10.65 -2.79
CA MET A 82 -7.34 10.04 -4.13
C MET A 82 -8.73 9.78 -4.71
N LYS A 83 -9.73 9.48 -3.87
CA LYS A 83 -11.14 9.36 -4.32
C LYS A 83 -11.81 10.68 -4.70
N ARG A 84 -11.25 11.84 -4.33
CA ARG A 84 -11.73 13.16 -4.83
C ARG A 84 -11.33 13.38 -6.28
N GLY A 85 -10.18 12.84 -6.70
CA GLY A 85 -9.74 12.88 -8.08
C GLY A 85 -10.72 12.10 -8.95
N HIS A 86 -11.40 12.78 -9.88
CA HIS A 86 -12.42 12.18 -10.73
C HIS A 86 -11.86 11.87 -12.13
N ASP A 87 -12.37 10.80 -12.74
CA ASP A 87 -12.11 10.42 -14.12
C ASP A 87 -12.48 11.58 -15.05
N GLY A 88 -11.51 12.16 -15.76
CA GLY A 88 -11.85 13.10 -16.82
C GLY A 88 -10.76 14.04 -17.32
N ASP A 89 -9.75 14.35 -16.51
CA ASP A 89 -8.76 15.34 -16.95
C ASP A 89 -7.64 14.68 -17.74
N SER A 90 -7.66 14.94 -19.05
CA SER A 90 -6.52 14.71 -19.93
C SER A 90 -5.39 15.63 -19.48
N GLY A 91 -4.44 15.09 -18.72
CA GLY A 91 -3.28 15.79 -18.18
C GLY A 91 -2.17 14.83 -17.80
N THR A 92 -1.03 15.36 -17.39
CA THR A 92 0.04 14.57 -16.79
C THR A 92 -0.34 14.13 -15.37
N TRP A 93 0.36 13.14 -14.83
CA TRP A 93 0.21 12.73 -13.44
C TRP A 93 0.38 13.89 -12.45
N GLU A 94 1.33 14.78 -12.74
CA GLU A 94 1.61 15.97 -11.93
C GLU A 94 0.42 16.94 -11.95
N GLU A 95 -0.13 17.24 -13.13
CA GLU A 95 -1.32 18.09 -13.27
C GLU A 95 -2.55 17.50 -12.55
N TRP A 96 -2.71 16.18 -12.60
CA TRP A 96 -3.79 15.49 -11.90
C TRP A 96 -3.62 15.53 -10.38
N LEU A 97 -2.39 15.36 -9.87
CA LEU A 97 -2.10 15.45 -8.44
C LEU A 97 -2.33 16.88 -7.92
N GLU A 98 -1.86 17.90 -8.64
CA GLU A 98 -2.11 19.31 -8.27
C GLU A 98 -3.61 19.63 -8.17
N ALA A 99 -4.43 19.03 -9.03
CA ALA A 99 -5.88 19.20 -8.97
C ALA A 99 -6.53 18.41 -7.82
N THR A 100 -5.98 17.24 -7.49
CA THR A 100 -6.53 16.33 -6.48
C THR A 100 -6.13 16.72 -5.05
N ASP A 101 -4.92 17.22 -4.89
CA ASP A 101 -4.31 17.61 -3.62
C ASP A 101 -3.67 19.03 -3.71
N PRO A 102 -4.49 20.09 -3.85
CA PRO A 102 -4.00 21.45 -4.04
C PRO A 102 -3.31 22.03 -2.80
N GLU A 103 -3.52 21.42 -1.62
CA GLU A 103 -2.93 21.84 -0.35
C GLU A 103 -1.67 21.00 0.00
N TYR A 104 -1.25 20.10 -0.88
CA TYR A 104 -0.07 19.23 -0.71
C TYR A 104 -0.14 18.36 0.57
N GLU A 105 -1.33 17.91 0.95
CA GLU A 105 -1.53 17.03 2.12
C GLU A 105 -0.82 15.67 1.95
N LEU A 106 -0.61 15.21 0.71
CA LEU A 106 0.07 13.95 0.42
C LEU A 106 1.56 13.98 0.79
N GLU A 107 2.22 15.14 0.76
CA GLU A 107 3.62 15.26 1.18
C GLU A 107 3.75 15.05 2.70
N GLU A 108 2.86 15.67 3.49
CA GLU A 108 2.81 15.47 4.95
C GLU A 108 2.50 14.00 5.29
N LEU A 109 1.56 13.40 4.56
CA LEU A 109 1.19 11.99 4.74
C LEU A 109 2.31 11.03 4.35
N ASP A 110 3.13 11.36 3.35
CA ASP A 110 4.31 10.57 2.98
C ASP A 110 5.31 10.50 4.14
N GLU A 111 5.55 11.62 4.83
CA GLU A 111 6.39 11.66 6.03
C GLU A 111 5.81 10.81 7.17
N GLU A 112 4.50 10.95 7.46
CA GLU A 112 3.80 10.15 8.48
C GLU A 112 3.90 8.63 8.20
N ILE A 113 3.79 8.24 6.93
CA ILE A 113 3.86 6.84 6.49
C ILE A 113 5.30 6.31 6.55
N SER A 114 6.28 7.12 6.16
CA SER A 114 7.71 6.77 6.20
C SER A 114 8.16 6.35 7.60
N ASP A 115 7.67 7.01 8.64
CA ASP A 115 7.97 6.66 10.04
C ASP A 115 7.51 5.25 10.41
N SER A 116 6.47 4.75 9.73
CA SER A 116 5.93 3.39 9.91
C SER A 116 6.54 2.34 8.96
N PHE A 117 7.32 2.77 7.97
CA PHE A 117 7.80 1.92 6.88
C PHE A 117 8.65 0.75 7.35
N GLY A 118 9.62 1.01 8.25
CA GLY A 118 10.48 -0.05 8.79
C GLY A 118 9.72 -1.11 9.59
N MET A 119 8.66 -0.71 10.31
CA MET A 119 7.84 -1.65 11.08
C MET A 119 7.04 -2.60 10.20
N LEU A 120 6.60 -2.15 9.02
CA LEU A 120 5.90 -3.02 8.07
C LEU A 120 6.80 -4.11 7.50
N TRP A 121 8.10 -3.83 7.32
CA TRP A 121 9.09 -4.84 6.96
C TRP A 121 9.24 -5.91 8.04
N ASP A 122 9.25 -5.51 9.32
CA ASP A 122 9.31 -6.44 10.46
C ASP A 122 8.04 -7.31 10.54
N GLU A 123 6.85 -6.71 10.41
CA GLU A 123 5.56 -7.42 10.39
C GLU A 123 5.49 -8.43 9.24
N LEU A 124 5.95 -8.04 8.05
CA LEU A 124 6.02 -8.93 6.90
C LEU A 124 6.96 -10.12 7.17
N GLY A 125 8.07 -9.88 7.86
CA GLY A 125 8.99 -10.92 8.33
C GLY A 125 8.28 -11.94 9.24
N GLU A 126 7.60 -11.48 10.28
CA GLU A 126 6.86 -12.31 11.24
C GLU A 126 5.73 -13.12 10.58
N LEU A 127 5.03 -12.51 9.62
CA LEU A 127 3.98 -13.19 8.86
C LEU A 127 4.53 -14.35 8.03
N ILE A 128 5.73 -14.22 7.47
CA ILE A 128 6.34 -15.24 6.61
C ILE A 128 7.08 -16.30 7.42
N LEU A 129 7.80 -15.90 8.48
CA LEU A 129 8.66 -16.74 9.31
C LEU A 129 8.37 -16.51 10.81
N PRO A 130 7.25 -17.01 11.35
CA PRO A 130 6.90 -16.78 12.75
C PRO A 130 7.87 -17.51 13.70
N GLY A 131 8.61 -16.75 14.51
CA GLY A 131 9.42 -17.26 15.62
C GLY A 131 10.90 -17.53 15.35
N GLU A 132 11.54 -16.79 14.44
CA GLU A 132 13.01 -16.69 14.36
C GLU A 132 13.58 -15.59 15.28
#